data_AF-A0AAV0WUQ5-F1
#
_entry.id   AF-A0AAV0WUQ5-F1
#
_cell.length_a   1.000
_cell.length_b   1.000
_cell.length_c   1.000
_cell.angle_alpha   90.00
_cell.angle_beta   90.00
_cell.angle_gamma   90.00
#
_symmetry.space_group_name_H-M   'P 1'
#
loop_
_entity.id
_entity.type
_entity.pdbx_description
1 polymer ?
#
loop_
_entity_poly.entity_id
_entity_poly.type
_entity_poly.pdbx_seq_one_letter_code
_entity_poly.pdbx_strand_id
1 'polypeptide(L)'
;MTTSASIFTKLQLRETNNKARGRRFTLEEKLLSLSLYKQSAKCYRLLSKLFTLPGRKSLTNLLSKIPIGTGVDKSLIEVLQKNVSKLNERHKICVLLFDEVSIEPHLQYDESTGFISGFEDNGISRTQQFADHALVFMIRGVIKKIQAANMLYIL
;
A
#
# COMPACT_ATOMS: atom_id res chain seq x y z
N MET A 1 -20.97 -18.43 1.58
CA MET A 1 -19.75 -18.07 2.33
C MET A 1 -18.99 -17.04 1.50
N THR A 2 -18.56 -15.91 2.07
CA THR A 2 -17.77 -14.93 1.32
C THR A 2 -16.39 -15.49 0.96
N THR A 3 -15.76 -14.99 -0.10
CA THR A 3 -14.41 -15.42 -0.51
C THR A 3 -13.40 -15.27 0.64
N SER A 4 -13.44 -14.14 1.34
CA SER A 4 -12.60 -13.88 2.51
C SER A 4 -12.82 -14.87 3.64
N ALA A 5 -14.08 -15.22 3.95
CA ALA A 5 -14.39 -16.22 4.96
C ALA A 5 -13.89 -17.62 4.53
N SER A 6 -14.00 -17.98 3.25
CA SER A 6 -13.47 -19.24 2.73
C SER A 6 -11.95 -19.32 2.89
N ILE A 7 -11.23 -18.27 2.50
CA ILE A 7 -9.77 -18.17 2.64
C ILE A 7 -9.37 -18.29 4.11
N PHE A 8 -10.03 -17.54 5.00
CA PHE A 8 -9.76 -17.56 6.43
C PHE A 8 -9.99 -18.95 7.03
N THR A 9 -11.13 -19.58 6.75
CA THR A 9 -11.45 -20.92 7.29
C THR A 9 -10.46 -21.97 6.79
N LYS A 10 -10.12 -21.97 5.49
CA LYS A 10 -9.11 -22.87 4.92
C LYS A 10 -7.75 -22.68 5.58
N LEU A 11 -7.34 -21.44 5.83
CA LEU A 11 -6.11 -21.13 6.55
C LEU A 11 -6.12 -21.71 7.96
N GLN A 12 -7.20 -21.52 8.73
CA GLN A 12 -7.31 -22.04 10.09
C GLN A 12 -7.22 -23.57 10.10
N LEU A 13 -7.94 -24.26 9.21
CA LEU A 13 -7.91 -25.72 9.14
C LEU A 13 -6.53 -26.28 8.77
N ARG A 14 -5.83 -25.61 7.84
CA ARG A 14 -4.52 -26.08 7.34
C ARG A 14 -3.39 -25.86 8.35
N GLU A 15 -3.35 -24.69 9.00
CA GLU A 15 -2.15 -24.24 9.73
C GLU A 15 -2.26 -24.32 11.25
N THR A 16 -3.45 -24.55 11.82
CA THR A 16 -3.63 -24.57 13.29
C THR A 16 -2.89 -25.73 13.95
N ASN A 17 -2.87 -26.90 13.29
CA ASN A 17 -2.15 -28.08 13.78
C ASN A 17 -0.62 -27.95 13.67
N ASN A 18 -0.12 -26.97 12.91
CA ASN A 18 1.30 -26.74 12.73
C ASN A 18 1.87 -25.89 13.87
N LYS A 19 3.09 -26.22 14.30
CA LYS A 19 3.88 -25.38 15.22
C LYS A 19 4.05 -23.99 14.63
N ALA A 20 4.09 -22.96 15.49
CA ALA A 20 4.13 -21.55 15.06
C ALA A 20 5.21 -21.23 14.00
N ARG A 21 6.42 -21.79 14.12
CA ARG A 21 7.53 -21.61 13.15
C ARG A 21 7.37 -22.43 11.86
N GLY A 22 6.57 -23.49 11.88
CA GLY A 22 6.29 -24.36 10.75
C GLY A 22 5.19 -23.83 9.82
N ARG A 23 4.42 -22.84 10.27
CA ARG A 23 3.28 -22.33 9.52
C ARG A 23 3.69 -21.66 8.21
N ARG A 24 2.93 -21.87 7.15
CA ARG A 24 3.15 -21.26 5.83
C ARG A 24 1.86 -20.58 5.34
N PHE A 25 2.03 -19.38 4.80
CA PHE A 25 0.92 -18.54 4.37
C PHE A 25 1.07 -18.19 2.88
N THR A 26 -0.01 -18.37 2.13
CA THR A 26 -0.11 -17.97 0.71
C THR A 26 -0.17 -16.45 0.58
N LEU A 27 -0.02 -15.94 -0.65
CA LEU A 27 -0.12 -14.51 -0.89
C LEU A 27 -1.52 -13.97 -0.55
N GLU A 28 -2.59 -14.67 -0.96
CA GLU A 28 -3.97 -14.28 -0.68
C GLU A 28 -4.28 -14.20 0.81
N GLU A 29 -3.81 -15.18 1.59
CA GLU A 29 -3.95 -15.20 3.04
C GLU A 29 -3.22 -14.02 3.70
N LYS A 30 -2.02 -13.69 3.20
CA LYS A 30 -1.27 -12.51 3.66
C LYS A 30 -1.97 -11.20 3.28
N LEU A 31 -2.54 -11.09 2.08
CA LEU A 31 -3.28 -9.91 1.63
C LEU A 31 -4.57 -9.70 2.44
N LEU A 32 -5.30 -10.77 2.73
CA LEU A 32 -6.46 -10.73 3.62
C LEU A 32 -6.05 -10.26 5.03
N SER A 33 -4.99 -10.85 5.57
CA SER A 33 -4.46 -10.49 6.88
C SER A 33 -3.94 -9.04 6.93
N LEU A 34 -3.31 -8.59 5.84
CA LEU A 34 -2.86 -7.20 5.69
C LEU A 34 -4.04 -6.23 5.67
N SER A 35 -5.13 -6.58 4.99
CA SER A 35 -6.36 -5.78 4.95
C SER A 35 -6.95 -5.59 6.36
N LEU A 36 -7.02 -6.67 7.15
CA LEU A 36 -7.45 -6.62 8.56
C LEU A 36 -6.49 -5.78 9.42
N TYR A 37 -5.18 -5.94 9.21
CA TYR A 37 -4.17 -5.18 9.94
C TYR A 37 -4.25 -3.68 9.67
N LYS A 38 -4.48 -3.29 8.40
CA LYS A 38 -4.65 -1.89 7.98
C LYS A 38 -5.92 -1.26 8.55
N GLN A 39 -6.99 -2.04 8.73
CA GLN A 39 -8.22 -1.55 9.35
C GLN A 39 -8.04 -1.31 10.85
N SER A 40 -7.38 -2.22 11.58
CA SER A 40 -7.03 -1.99 12.99
C SER A 40 -5.88 -2.88 13.45
N ALA A 41 -4.71 -2.28 13.67
CA ALA A 41 -3.53 -2.98 14.18
C ALA A 41 -3.72 -3.51 15.62
N LYS A 42 -4.59 -2.86 16.42
CA LYS A 42 -4.95 -3.30 17.77
C LYS A 42 -5.83 -4.54 17.72
N CYS A 43 -6.89 -4.52 16.91
CA CYS A 43 -7.77 -5.68 16.71
C CYS A 43 -6.99 -6.86 16.12
N TYR A 44 -6.16 -6.63 15.11
CA TYR A 44 -5.33 -7.68 14.51
C TYR A 44 -4.40 -8.34 15.53
N ARG A 45 -3.85 -7.58 16.49
CA ARG A 45 -3.01 -8.12 17.57
C ARG A 45 -3.81 -9.04 18.50
N LEU A 46 -5.06 -8.69 18.80
CA LEU A 46 -5.95 -9.56 19.56
C LEU A 46 -6.27 -10.83 18.77
N LEU A 47 -6.69 -10.70 17.51
CA LEU A 47 -7.02 -11.82 16.64
C LEU A 47 -5.83 -12.76 16.43
N SER A 48 -4.60 -12.24 16.32
CA SER A 48 -3.39 -13.06 16.17
C SER A 48 -3.06 -13.92 17.40
N LYS A 49 -3.65 -13.61 18.57
CA LYS A 49 -3.56 -14.48 19.76
C LYS A 49 -4.60 -15.58 19.75
N LEU A 50 -5.74 -15.36 19.09
CA LEU A 50 -6.89 -16.27 19.06
C LEU A 50 -6.85 -17.21 17.85
N PHE A 51 -6.32 -16.74 16.73
CA PHE A 51 -6.32 -17.42 15.44
C PHE A 51 -4.91 -17.55 14.85
N THR A 52 -4.75 -18.52 13.95
CA THR A 52 -3.53 -18.71 13.18
C THR A 52 -3.44 -17.65 12.09
N LEU A 53 -2.67 -16.58 12.35
CA LEU A 53 -2.48 -15.45 11.44
C LEU A 53 -1.00 -15.15 11.17
N PRO A 54 -0.66 -14.54 10.03
CA PRO A 54 0.69 -14.06 9.75
C PRO A 54 1.18 -13.06 10.80
N GLY A 55 2.43 -13.20 11.21
CA GLY A 55 3.06 -12.22 12.11
C GLY A 55 3.24 -10.85 11.44
N ARG A 56 3.27 -9.78 12.25
CA ARG A 56 3.45 -8.39 11.78
C ARG A 56 4.66 -8.24 10.84
N LYS A 57 5.81 -8.81 11.21
CA LYS A 57 7.03 -8.79 10.38
C LYS A 57 6.80 -9.36 8.97
N SER A 58 6.01 -10.43 8.85
CA SER A 58 5.68 -10.99 7.53
C SER A 58 4.80 -10.05 6.69
N LEU A 59 3.94 -9.25 7.32
CA LEU A 59 3.09 -8.27 6.64
C LEU A 59 3.92 -7.03 6.25
N THR A 60 4.80 -6.56 7.13
CA THR A 60 5.73 -5.45 6.84
C THR A 60 6.68 -5.84 5.70
N ASN A 61 7.25 -7.04 5.72
CA ASN A 61 8.10 -7.55 4.63
C ASN A 61 7.34 -7.75 3.32
N LEU A 62 6.01 -7.89 3.36
CA LEU A 62 5.20 -7.91 2.14
C LEU A 62 5.04 -6.49 1.59
N LEU A 63 4.78 -5.50 2.47
CA LEU A 63 4.69 -4.09 2.09
C LEU A 63 6.01 -3.53 1.57
N SER A 64 7.15 -3.92 2.14
CA SER A 64 8.46 -3.44 1.72
C SER A 64 8.85 -3.85 0.29
N LYS A 65 8.10 -4.78 -0.33
CA LYS A 65 8.28 -5.15 -1.73
C LYS A 65 7.63 -4.16 -2.70
N ILE A 66 6.82 -3.24 -2.21
CA ILE A 66 6.18 -2.21 -3.02
C ILE A 66 7.15 -1.03 -3.03
N PRO A 67 7.82 -0.74 -4.17
CA PRO A 67 8.67 0.44 -4.26
C PRO A 67 7.79 1.69 -4.15
N ILE A 68 8.08 2.55 -3.19
CA ILE A 68 7.49 3.88 -3.07
C ILE A 68 8.63 4.86 -3.25
N GLY A 69 8.61 5.59 -4.36
CA GLY A 69 9.62 6.58 -4.71
C GLY A 69 9.00 7.95 -4.94
N THR A 70 9.86 8.93 -5.22
CA THR A 70 9.46 10.25 -5.72
C THR A 70 9.03 10.16 -7.18
N GLY A 71 8.26 11.15 -7.64
CA GLY A 71 7.74 11.15 -9.01
C GLY A 71 6.56 10.19 -9.23
N VAL A 72 6.19 10.06 -10.51
CA VAL A 72 4.99 9.32 -10.92
C VAL A 72 5.32 7.83 -11.06
N ASP A 73 4.75 6.98 -10.21
CA ASP A 73 4.94 5.53 -10.31
C ASP A 73 4.24 4.95 -11.56
N LYS A 74 5.06 4.46 -12.50
CA LYS A 74 4.62 3.81 -13.73
C LYS A 74 3.82 2.53 -13.45
N SER A 75 4.20 1.77 -12.43
CA SER A 75 3.52 0.52 -12.07
C SER A 75 2.07 0.79 -11.68
N LEU A 76 1.85 1.86 -10.92
CA LEU A 76 0.52 2.31 -10.54
C LEU A 76 -0.31 2.79 -11.74
N ILE A 77 0.29 3.51 -12.68
CA ILE A 77 -0.38 3.91 -13.92
C ILE A 77 -0.80 2.69 -14.74
N GLU A 78 0.07 1.70 -14.92
CA GLU A 78 -0.23 0.47 -15.66
C GLU A 78 -1.40 -0.30 -15.03
N VAL A 79 -1.40 -0.42 -13.71
CA VAL A 79 -2.50 -1.04 -12.95
C VAL A 79 -3.80 -0.26 -13.14
N LEU A 80 -3.76 1.08 -13.11
CA LEU A 80 -4.92 1.92 -13.37
C LEU A 80 -5.43 1.74 -14.80
N GLN A 81 -4.56 1.75 -15.80
CA GLN A 81 -4.92 1.51 -17.20
C GLN A 81 -5.62 0.16 -17.39
N LYS A 82 -5.10 -0.90 -16.76
CA LYS A 82 -5.71 -2.25 -16.80
C LYS A 82 -7.07 -2.32 -16.12
N ASN A 83 -7.30 -1.50 -15.09
CA ASN A 83 -8.61 -1.40 -14.45
C ASN A 83 -9.61 -0.59 -15.28
N VAL A 84 -9.14 0.49 -15.92
CA VAL A 84 -9.96 1.38 -16.76
C VAL A 84 -10.31 0.75 -18.11
N SER A 85 -9.47 -0.13 -18.66
CA SER A 85 -9.75 -0.83 -19.92
C SER A 85 -11.01 -1.71 -19.87
N LYS A 86 -11.44 -2.11 -18.68
CA LYS A 86 -12.69 -2.87 -18.45
C LYS A 86 -13.93 -1.99 -18.28
N LEU A 87 -13.78 -0.66 -18.33
CA LEU A 87 -14.86 0.29 -18.11
C LEU A 87 -15.41 0.81 -19.44
N ASN A 88 -16.71 1.06 -19.47
CA ASN A 88 -17.36 1.78 -20.56
C ASN A 88 -16.82 3.22 -20.67
N GLU A 89 -16.80 3.79 -21.87
CA GLU A 89 -16.26 5.14 -22.13
C GLU A 89 -16.79 6.21 -21.18
N ARG A 90 -18.10 6.22 -20.89
CA ARG A 90 -18.71 7.16 -19.94
C ARG A 90 -18.10 7.06 -18.53
N HIS A 91 -17.71 5.85 -18.10
CA HIS A 91 -17.11 5.61 -16.79
C HIS A 91 -15.60 5.93 -16.73
N LYS A 92 -14.97 6.27 -17.86
CA LYS A 92 -13.56 6.69 -17.91
C LYS A 92 -13.38 8.17 -17.57
N ILE A 93 -14.46 8.95 -17.55
CA ILE A 93 -14.42 10.36 -17.16
C ILE A 93 -14.03 10.48 -15.69
N CYS A 94 -12.92 11.18 -15.45
CA CYS A 94 -12.36 11.40 -14.11
C CYS A 94 -11.88 12.84 -13.95
N VAL A 95 -11.68 13.24 -12.70
CA VAL A 95 -11.08 14.49 -12.27
C VAL A 95 -9.72 14.18 -11.67
N LEU A 96 -8.72 14.94 -12.08
CA LEU A 96 -7.41 14.97 -11.44
C LEU A 96 -7.42 16.11 -10.42
N LEU A 97 -7.30 15.74 -9.14
CA LEU A 97 -7.13 16.66 -8.03
C LEU A 97 -5.65 16.70 -7.66
N PHE A 98 -5.15 17.86 -7.29
CA PHE A 98 -3.80 18.03 -6.76
C PHE A 98 -3.84 19.02 -5.61
N ASP A 99 -2.99 18.80 -4.61
CA ASP A 99 -2.85 19.68 -3.45
C ASP A 99 -1.46 19.49 -2.81
N GLU A 100 -1.02 20.46 -2.04
CA GLU A 100 0.24 20.39 -1.29
C GLU A 100 -0.03 20.08 0.17
N VAL A 101 0.76 19.17 0.73
CA VAL A 101 0.70 18.81 2.15
C VAL A 101 1.99 19.24 2.81
N SER A 102 1.91 20.14 3.79
CA SER A 102 3.06 20.50 4.62
C SER A 102 3.54 19.28 5.42
N ILE A 103 4.84 19.05 5.40
CA ILE A 103 5.52 17.98 6.10
C ILE A 103 6.61 18.57 7.00
N GLU A 104 6.99 17.84 8.04
CA GLU A 104 8.11 18.25 8.88
C GLU A 104 9.43 17.99 8.14
N PRO A 105 10.30 19.01 7.96
CA PRO A 105 11.60 18.83 7.34
C PRO A 105 12.46 17.86 8.15
N HIS A 106 12.75 16.69 7.59
CA HIS A 106 13.50 15.65 8.29
C HIS A 106 14.28 14.77 7.32
N LEU A 107 15.56 14.52 7.63
CA LEU A 107 16.38 13.57 6.90
C LEU A 107 16.31 12.19 7.53
N GLN A 108 15.95 11.19 6.72
CA GLN A 108 15.95 9.80 7.13
C GLN A 108 16.83 8.97 6.20
N TYR A 109 17.75 8.21 6.79
CA TYR A 109 18.52 7.21 6.06
C TYR A 109 17.80 5.86 6.09
N ASP A 110 17.60 5.27 4.92
CA ASP A 110 17.12 3.90 4.77
C ASP A 110 18.29 2.97 4.45
N GLU A 111 18.72 2.20 5.43
CA GLU A 111 19.80 1.21 5.30
C GLU A 111 19.53 0.17 4.20
N SER A 112 18.27 -0.15 3.93
CA SER A 112 17.91 -1.21 2.98
C SER A 112 18.09 -0.79 1.53
N THR A 113 17.92 0.51 1.25
CA THR A 113 18.09 1.10 -0.08
C THR A 113 19.39 1.90 -0.20
N GLY A 114 20.04 2.21 0.92
CA GLY A 114 21.19 3.11 0.99
C GLY A 114 20.84 4.56 0.65
N PHE A 115 19.55 4.91 0.68
CA PHE A 115 19.04 6.20 0.24
C PHE A 115 18.73 7.11 1.44
N ILE A 116 19.07 8.39 1.31
CA ILE A 116 18.67 9.43 2.26
C ILE A 116 17.41 10.11 1.70
N SER A 117 16.29 10.02 2.39
CA SER A 117 15.06 10.77 2.11
C SER A 117 15.03 12.09 2.91
N GLY A 118 14.16 13.03 2.50
CA GLY A 118 13.96 14.32 3.18
C GLY A 118 14.54 15.54 2.47
N PHE A 119 15.10 15.34 1.28
CA PHE A 119 15.46 16.44 0.39
C PHE A 119 14.39 16.61 -0.68
N GLU A 120 14.29 17.82 -1.22
CA GLU A 120 13.46 18.13 -2.38
C GLU A 120 13.84 17.22 -3.56
N ASP A 121 12.86 16.45 -4.03
CA ASP A 121 13.03 15.49 -5.11
C ASP A 121 11.73 15.37 -5.88
N ASN A 122 11.72 15.78 -7.16
CA ASN A 122 10.54 15.71 -8.02
C ASN A 122 10.51 14.44 -8.92
N GLY A 123 11.40 13.49 -8.68
CA GLY A 123 11.59 12.27 -9.47
C GLY A 123 12.40 12.44 -10.75
N ILE A 124 12.78 13.67 -11.12
CA ILE A 124 13.62 14.00 -12.28
C ILE A 124 14.94 14.64 -11.81
N SER A 125 14.83 15.59 -10.90
CA SER A 125 15.92 16.34 -10.29
C SER A 125 15.75 16.35 -8.78
N ARG A 126 16.88 16.40 -8.09
CA ARG A 126 16.95 16.46 -6.64
C ARG A 126 17.84 17.63 -6.24
N THR A 127 17.39 18.44 -5.30
CA THR A 127 18.17 19.55 -4.75
C THR A 127 18.72 19.18 -3.37
N GLN A 128 19.58 20.02 -2.81
CA GLN A 128 20.07 19.88 -1.43
C GLN A 128 19.23 20.68 -0.42
N GLN A 129 18.03 21.11 -0.82
CA GLN A 129 17.07 21.74 0.09
C GLN A 129 16.23 20.69 0.80
N PHE A 130 15.81 20.99 2.03
CA PHE A 130 14.94 20.10 2.78
C PHE A 130 13.51 20.17 2.24
N ALA A 131 12.90 19.00 2.10
CA ALA A 131 11.50 18.90 1.72
C ALA A 131 10.62 19.30 2.91
N ASP A 132 9.85 20.37 2.75
CA ASP A 132 8.90 20.87 3.75
C ASP A 132 7.43 20.75 3.30
N HIS A 133 7.21 20.34 2.05
CA HIS A 133 5.90 20.05 1.48
C HIS A 133 5.95 18.81 0.57
N ALA A 134 4.79 18.24 0.28
CA ALA A 134 4.61 17.15 -0.67
C ALA A 134 3.40 17.40 -1.58
N LEU A 135 3.61 17.44 -2.90
CA LEU A 135 2.53 17.55 -3.89
C LEU A 135 1.81 16.21 -4.13
N VAL A 136 0.58 16.11 -3.66
CA VAL A 136 -0.24 14.90 -3.77
C VAL A 136 -1.20 15.00 -4.94
N PHE A 137 -1.29 13.94 -5.74
CA PHE A 137 -2.28 13.82 -6.81
C PHE A 137 -3.34 12.75 -6.48
N MET A 138 -4.59 13.05 -6.79
CA MET A 138 -5.69 12.10 -6.65
C MET A 138 -6.55 12.06 -7.90
N ILE A 139 -6.76 10.87 -8.43
CA ILE A 139 -7.67 10.62 -9.54
C ILE A 139 -9.00 10.15 -8.97
N ARG A 140 -10.09 10.83 -9.35
CA ARG A 140 -11.45 10.50 -8.94
C ARG A 140 -12.37 10.36 -10.15
N GLY A 141 -13.00 9.20 -10.32
CA GLY A 141 -14.03 9.00 -11.33
C GLY A 141 -15.29 9.84 -11.05
N VAL A 142 -15.84 10.45 -12.09
CA VAL A 142 -17.04 11.31 -11.99
C VAL A 142 -18.30 10.47 -11.90
N ILE A 143 -18.46 9.53 -12.83
CA ILE A 143 -19.67 8.70 -12.94
C ILE A 143 -19.55 7.44 -12.08
N LYS A 144 -18.44 6.71 -12.24
CA LYS A 144 -18.14 5.54 -11.41
C LYS A 144 -17.22 5.97 -10.28
N LYS A 145 -17.60 5.68 -9.04
CA LYS A 145 -16.78 5.95 -7.85
C LYS A 145 -15.52 5.08 -7.89
N ILE A 146 -14.46 5.62 -8.46
CA ILE A 146 -13.10 5.09 -8.43
C ILE A 146 -12.25 6.20 -7.83
N GLN A 147 -11.43 5.85 -6.85
CA GLN A 147 -10.51 6.79 -6.20
C GLN A 147 -9.16 6.10 -6.09
N ALA A 148 -8.14 6.71 -6.69
CA ALA A 148 -6.76 6.31 -6.54
C ALA A 148 -5.96 7.55 -6.20
N ALA A 149 -5.20 7.48 -5.11
CA ALA A 149 -4.29 8.54 -4.70
C ALA A 149 -2.86 8.09 -5.02
N ASN A 150 -2.14 8.94 -5.74
CA ASN A 150 -0.72 8.81 -5.95
C ASN A 150 -0.08 9.98 -5.22
N MET A 151 0.65 9.69 -4.16
CA MET A 151 1.47 10.69 -3.50
C MET A 151 2.74 10.84 -4.32
N LEU A 152 2.90 11.98 -5.00
CA LEU A 152 4.23 12.45 -5.35
C LEU A 152 4.80 13.09 -4.07
N TYR A 153 6.08 12.87 -3.82
CA TYR A 153 6.83 13.83 -3.03
C TYR A 153 7.31 14.87 -4.04
N ILE A 154 6.87 16.11 -3.88
CA ILE A 154 7.43 17.29 -4.53
C ILE A 154 7.36 18.38 -3.48
N LEU A 155 8.54 18.86 -3.08
CA LEU A 155 8.97 20.22 -2.71
C LEU A 155 10.22 20.09 -1.83
#